data_AF-A0A4V1AY88-F1
#
_entry.id   AF-A0A4V1AY88-F1
#
_cell.length_a   1.000
_cell.length_b   1.000
_cell.length_c   1.000
_cell.angle_alpha   90.00
_cell.angle_beta   90.00
_cell.angle_gamma   90.00
#
_symmetry.space_group_name_H-M   'P 1'
#
loop_
_entity.id
_entity.type
_entity.pdbx_description
1 polymer ?
#
loop_
_entity_poly.entity_id
_entity_poly.type
_entity_poly.pdbx_seq_one_letter_code
_entity_poly.pdbx_strand_id
1 'polypeptide(L)'
;MSFKFEAEVRSAQGKGASRRLRHNGQVPAIIYGGKAEAVSIILDHDKVNNAQVHDAFYNEVLTIVVAGKEEQVKVQAIQRHPTKPKLVHLDFKRV
;
A
#
# COMPACT_ATOMS: atom_id res chain seq x y z
N MET A 1 -16.07 -5.79 -4.88
CA MET A 1 -16.17 -4.33 -4.54
C MET A 1 -15.01 -3.67 -5.24
N SER A 2 -15.16 -2.59 -6.00
CA SER A 2 -13.97 -2.00 -6.65
C SER A 2 -13.14 -1.21 -5.63
N PHE A 3 -11.91 -1.64 -5.38
CA PHE A 3 -10.97 -0.91 -4.52
C PHE A 3 -10.03 -0.05 -5.37
N LYS A 4 -10.07 1.25 -5.14
CA LYS A 4 -9.19 2.24 -5.79
C LYS A 4 -8.53 3.12 -4.73
N PHE A 5 -7.19 3.19 -4.76
CA PHE A 5 -6.41 3.99 -3.82
C PHE A 5 -5.55 5.01 -4.54
N GLU A 6 -5.55 6.24 -4.06
CA GLU A 6 -4.57 7.26 -4.44
C GLU A 6 -3.27 7.02 -3.67
N ALA A 7 -2.15 7.11 -4.37
CA ALA A 7 -0.83 6.88 -3.83
C ALA A 7 0.19 7.92 -4.31
N GLU A 8 1.09 8.28 -3.40
CA GLU A 8 2.21 9.19 -3.69
C GLU A 8 3.51 8.40 -3.80
N VAL A 9 4.39 8.80 -4.72
CA VAL A 9 5.73 8.21 -4.81
C VAL A 9 6.57 8.64 -3.62
N ARG A 10 7.28 7.69 -3.01
CA ARG A 10 8.15 7.97 -1.86
C ARG A 10 9.41 8.69 -2.28
N SER A 11 9.60 9.91 -1.76
CA SER A 11 10.85 10.67 -1.90
C SER A 11 11.93 10.24 -0.89
N ALA A 12 11.54 9.83 0.32
CA ALA A 12 12.46 9.46 1.39
C ALA A 12 12.29 8.00 1.84
N GLN A 13 13.42 7.31 1.99
CA GLN A 13 13.50 5.90 2.41
C GLN A 13 14.23 5.73 3.75
N GLY A 14 14.18 4.52 4.30
CA GLY A 14 14.82 4.17 5.58
C GLY A 14 13.93 4.28 6.82
N LYS A 15 14.49 3.89 7.97
CA LYS A 15 13.76 3.70 9.24
C LYS A 15 13.06 4.98 9.72
N GLY A 16 13.77 6.11 9.71
CA GLY A 16 13.25 7.40 10.19
C GLY A 16 12.11 7.92 9.32
N ALA A 17 12.28 7.88 7.99
CA ALA A 17 11.26 8.30 7.04
C ALA A 17 9.98 7.47 7.19
N SER A 18 10.10 6.13 7.20
CA SER A 18 8.94 5.24 7.38
C SER A 18 8.24 5.43 8.73
N ARG A 19 8.98 5.76 9.80
CA ARG A 19 8.38 6.07 11.11
C ARG A 19 7.55 7.35 11.07
N ARG A 20 8.03 8.40 10.39
CA ARG A 20 7.30 9.66 10.23
C ARG A 20 6.00 9.47 9.45
N LEU A 21 6.03 8.72 8.34
CA LEU A 21 4.82 8.40 7.57
C LEU A 21 3.76 7.74 8.46
N ARG A 22 4.14 6.71 9.22
CA ARG A 22 3.21 6.02 10.14
C ARG A 22 2.68 6.89 11.27
N HIS A 23 3.45 7.90 11.69
CA HIS A 23 2.98 8.87 12.67
C HIS A 23 1.94 9.82 12.07
N ASN A 24 2.09 10.16 10.79
CA ASN A 24 1.21 11.06 10.04
C ASN A 24 -0.04 10.38 9.45
N GLY A 25 -0.41 9.19 9.92
CA GLY A 25 -1.58 8.46 9.38
C GLY A 25 -1.37 7.90 7.97
N GLN A 26 -0.12 7.71 7.55
CA GLN A 26 0.22 7.13 6.25
C GLN A 26 0.90 5.77 6.43
N VAL A 27 0.78 4.90 5.44
CA VAL A 27 1.44 3.59 5.43
C VAL A 27 2.35 3.47 4.21
N PRO A 28 3.64 3.11 4.41
CA PRO A 28 4.51 2.81 3.28
C PRO A 28 4.09 1.49 2.62
N ALA A 29 4.18 1.44 1.31
CA ALA A 29 3.96 0.22 0.54
C ALA A 29 4.91 0.15 -0.67
N ILE A 30 4.96 -1.02 -1.30
CA ILE A 30 5.74 -1.26 -2.51
C ILE A 30 4.88 -1.96 -3.56
N ILE A 31 5.02 -1.54 -4.81
CA ILE A 31 4.46 -2.22 -5.97
C ILE A 31 5.62 -2.83 -6.77
N TYR A 32 5.54 -4.11 -7.09
CA TYR A 32 6.53 -4.80 -7.92
C TYR A 32 5.88 -5.85 -8.82
N GLY A 33 6.70 -6.49 -9.66
CA GLY A 33 6.26 -7.56 -10.57
C GLY A 33 6.21 -7.11 -12.02
N GLY A 34 6.09 -8.10 -12.91
CA GLY A 34 6.21 -7.90 -14.35
C GLY A 34 7.63 -7.52 -14.77
N LYS A 35 7.75 -6.71 -15.82
CA LYS A 35 9.04 -6.19 -16.34
C LYS A 35 9.37 -4.77 -15.86
N ALA A 36 8.43 -4.10 -15.18
CA ALA A 36 8.61 -2.75 -14.68
C ALA A 36 9.35 -2.74 -13.35
N GLU A 37 10.08 -1.66 -13.08
CA GLU A 37 10.78 -1.47 -11.81
C GLU A 37 9.81 -1.41 -10.63
N ALA A 38 10.31 -1.77 -9.45
CA ALA A 38 9.54 -1.67 -8.22
C ALA A 38 9.38 -0.21 -7.82
N VAL A 39 8.17 0.18 -7.44
CA VAL A 39 7.83 1.56 -7.05
C VAL A 39 7.47 1.58 -5.57
N SER A 40 8.19 2.41 -4.82
CA SER A 40 7.90 2.68 -3.41
C SER A 40 6.85 3.77 -3.30
N ILE A 41 5.73 3.47 -2.64
CA ILE A 41 4.56 4.36 -2.56
C ILE A 41 4.13 4.63 -1.11
N ILE A 42 3.33 5.68 -0.95
CA ILE A 42 2.68 6.09 0.30
C ILE A 42 1.18 5.95 0.09
N LEU A 43 0.49 5.34 1.05
CA LEU A 43 -0.96 5.23 1.07
C LEU A 43 -1.53 5.88 2.34
N ASP A 44 -2.78 6.29 2.27
CA ASP A 44 -3.57 6.65 3.44
C ASP A 44 -3.82 5.41 4.32
N HIS A 45 -3.43 5.50 5.60
CA HIS A 45 -3.54 4.35 6.49
C HIS A 45 -4.99 3.91 6.70
N ASP A 46 -5.90 4.86 6.94
CA ASP A 46 -7.26 4.53 7.37
C ASP A 46 -8.08 3.94 6.23
N LYS A 47 -7.90 4.45 5.00
CA LYS A 47 -8.52 3.87 3.80
C LYS A 47 -8.14 2.41 3.61
N VAL A 48 -6.84 2.11 3.69
CA VAL A 48 -6.34 0.73 3.50
C VAL A 48 -6.69 -0.15 4.70
N ASN A 49 -6.65 0.40 5.92
CA ASN A 49 -6.99 -0.33 7.14
C ASN A 49 -8.47 -0.73 7.17
N ASN A 50 -9.36 0.10 6.64
CA ASN A 50 -10.77 -0.24 6.49
C ASN A 50 -11.00 -1.25 5.36
N ALA A 51 -10.30 -1.09 4.23
CA ALA A 51 -10.43 -2.00 3.10
C ALA A 51 -10.01 -3.44 3.45
N GLN A 52 -8.93 -3.61 4.24
CA GLN A 52 -8.40 -4.93 4.60
C GLN A 52 -9.35 -5.79 5.46
N VAL A 53 -10.45 -5.22 5.96
CA VAL A 53 -11.48 -5.95 6.72
C VAL A 53 -12.32 -6.84 5.79
N HIS A 54 -12.40 -6.49 4.50
CA HIS A 54 -13.16 -7.25 3.52
C HIS A 54 -12.29 -8.31 2.85
N ASP A 55 -12.74 -9.56 2.82
CA ASP A 55 -12.02 -10.67 2.15
C ASP A 55 -11.73 -10.40 0.67
N ALA A 56 -12.61 -9.63 0.02
CA ALA A 56 -12.43 -9.18 -1.36
C ALA A 56 -11.11 -8.41 -1.56
N PHE A 57 -10.61 -7.70 -0.55
CA PHE A 57 -9.36 -6.94 -0.64
C PHE A 57 -8.14 -7.80 -0.94
N TYR A 58 -8.15 -9.07 -0.52
CA TYR A 58 -7.03 -9.99 -0.72
C TYR A 58 -7.12 -10.79 -2.01
N ASN A 59 -8.34 -10.99 -2.52
CA ASN A 59 -8.61 -11.91 -3.63
C ASN A 59 -8.87 -11.18 -4.96
N GLU A 60 -9.41 -9.96 -4.91
CA GLU A 60 -9.72 -9.15 -6.09
C GLU A 60 -8.50 -8.36 -6.58
N VAL A 61 -8.56 -7.90 -7.83
CA VAL A 61 -7.58 -6.95 -8.37
C VAL A 61 -7.93 -5.56 -7.85
N LEU A 62 -6.92 -4.89 -7.32
CA LEU A 62 -6.99 -3.53 -6.78
C LEU A 62 -6.41 -2.56 -7.82
N THR A 63 -6.91 -1.33 -7.81
CA THR A 63 -6.32 -0.23 -8.60
C THR A 63 -5.59 0.73 -7.66
N ILE A 64 -4.32 0.99 -7.94
CA ILE A 64 -3.54 2.03 -7.26
C ILE A 64 -3.20 3.12 -8.26
N VAL A 65 -3.58 4.36 -7.97
CA VAL A 65 -3.25 5.53 -8.79
C VAL A 65 -1.96 6.12 -8.26
N VAL A 66 -0.89 6.07 -9.05
CA VAL A 66 0.43 6.64 -8.71
C VAL A 66 0.72 7.78 -9.68
N ALA A 67 0.75 9.03 -9.18
CA ALA A 67 0.98 10.21 -10.00
C ALA A 67 0.09 10.29 -11.27
N GLY A 68 -1.19 9.94 -11.11
CA GLY A 68 -2.18 9.92 -12.21
C GLY A 68 -2.14 8.69 -13.12
N LYS A 69 -1.23 7.74 -12.90
CA LYS A 69 -1.19 6.46 -13.63
C LYS A 69 -1.85 5.36 -12.80
N GLU A 70 -2.77 4.63 -13.41
CA GLU A 70 -3.43 3.49 -12.78
C GLU A 70 -2.57 2.23 -12.91
N GLU A 71 -2.28 1.58 -11.78
CA GLU A 71 -1.63 0.27 -11.73
C GLU A 71 -2.60 -0.77 -11.15
N GLN A 72 -2.78 -1.87 -11.88
CA GLN A 72 -3.56 -3.02 -11.41
C GLN A 72 -2.66 -3.98 -10.63
N VAL A 73 -3.05 -4.25 -9.39
CA VAL A 73 -2.23 -5.02 -8.45
C VAL A 73 -3.06 -5.94 -7.56
N LYS A 74 -2.41 -6.94 -6.98
CA LYS A 74 -2.95 -7.76 -5.89
C LYS A 74 -2.11 -7.61 -4.63
N VAL A 75 -2.74 -7.75 -3.47
CA VAL A 75 -2.03 -7.81 -2.19
C VAL A 75 -1.20 -9.08 -2.17
N GLN A 76 0.10 -8.94 -1.98
CA GLN A 76 1.00 -10.07 -1.79
C GLN A 76 1.29 -10.32 -0.31
N ALA A 77 1.51 -9.27 0.48
CA ALA A 77 1.77 -9.38 1.90
C ALA A 77 1.31 -8.13 2.66
N ILE A 78 0.93 -8.32 3.92
CA ILE A 78 0.60 -7.23 4.85
C ILE A 78 1.38 -7.43 6.14
N GLN A 79 2.16 -6.43 6.52
CA GLN A 79 2.81 -6.37 7.82
C GLN A 79 1.92 -5.58 8.78
N ARG A 80 1.59 -6.20 9.91
CA ARG A 80 0.74 -5.62 10.95
C ARG A 80 1.56 -5.23 12.16
N HIS A 81 1.09 -4.22 12.88
CA HIS A 81 1.69 -3.88 14.16
C HIS A 81 1.42 -5.03 15.16
N PRO A 82 2.41 -5.48 15.95
CA PRO A 82 2.25 -6.67 16.80
C PRO A 82 1.12 -6.60 17.82
N THR A 83 0.81 -5.38 18.30
CA THR A 83 -0.16 -5.17 19.39
C THR A 83 -1.25 -4.13 19.11
N LYS A 84 -1.19 -3.43 17.97
CA LYS A 84 -2.11 -2.33 17.66
C LYS A 84 -2.86 -2.68 16.37
N PRO A 85 -4.13 -2.27 16.20
CA PRO A 85 -4.87 -2.47 14.96
C PRO A 85 -4.40 -1.46 13.90
N LYS A 86 -3.12 -1.54 13.53
CA LYS A 86 -2.46 -0.66 12.56
C LYS A 86 -1.62 -1.46 11.58
N LEU A 87 -1.58 -0.97 10.35
CA LEU A 87 -0.73 -1.51 9.29
C LEU A 87 0.66 -0.86 9.33
N VAL A 88 1.70 -1.67 9.09
CA VAL A 88 3.10 -1.25 9.12
C VAL A 88 3.69 -1.10 7.73
N HIS A 89 3.34 -2.03 6.83
CA HIS A 89 3.76 -2.08 5.44
C HIS A 89 2.80 -2.95 4.62
N LEU A 90 2.66 -2.66 3.32
CA LEU A 90 1.98 -3.53 2.36
C LEU A 90 2.83 -3.77 1.12
N ASP A 91 2.71 -4.99 0.60
CA ASP A 91 3.36 -5.42 -0.63
C ASP A 91 2.30 -5.72 -1.67
N PHE A 92 2.45 -5.14 -2.85
CA PHE A 92 1.56 -5.31 -3.99
C PHE A 92 2.32 -5.91 -5.16
N LYS A 93 1.70 -6.91 -5.80
CA LYS A 93 2.23 -7.55 -7.01
C LYS A 93 1.36 -7.15 -8.20
N ARG A 94 2.00 -6.66 -9.27
CA ARG A 94 1.34 -6.39 -10.56
C ARG A 94 0.76 -7.68 -11.14
N VAL A 95 -0.44 -7.55 -11.69
CA VAL A 95 -1.17 -8.65 -12.36
C VAL A 95 -1.04 -8.49 -13.86
#